data_AF-A0A0J1JCF0-F1
#
_entry.id   AF-A0A0J1JCF0-F1
#
_cell.length_a   1.000
_cell.length_b   1.000
_cell.length_c   1.000
_cell.angle_alpha   90.00
_cell.angle_beta   90.00
_cell.angle_gamma   90.00
#
_symmetry.space_group_name_H-M   'P 1'
#
loop_
_entity.id
_entity.type
_entity.pdbx_description
1 polymer ?
#
loop_
_entity_poly.entity_id
_entity_poly.type
_entity_poly.pdbx_seq_one_letter_code
_entity_poly.pdbx_strand_id
1 'polypeptide(L)'
;NDEVCITLVEAMSKVAPSLPLVVMAVPNHEKYRALAADYGIQLWFETFVSRDYYQDGRLVPRNVPGSSNHEPTQIRSQARQMIGERSVTTLDGQVIPLHADT
;
A
#
# COMPACT_ATOMS: atom_id res chain seq x y z
N ASN A 1 -7.57 -10.33 1.65
CA ASN A 1 -8.83 -11.04 1.39
C ASN A 1 -9.48 -10.37 0.19
N ASP A 2 -9.63 -11.09 -0.92
CA ASP A 2 -10.16 -10.53 -2.15
C ASP A 2 -11.66 -10.22 -2.04
N GLU A 3 -12.43 -11.02 -1.29
CA GLU A 3 -13.88 -10.82 -1.09
C GLU A 3 -14.18 -9.48 -0.42
N VAL A 4 -13.34 -9.06 0.53
CA VAL A 4 -13.47 -7.75 1.19
C VAL A 4 -13.24 -6.63 0.18
N CYS A 5 -12.24 -6.77 -0.70
CA CYS A 5 -11.97 -5.78 -1.74
C CYS A 5 -13.15 -5.68 -2.71
N ILE A 6 -13.67 -6.83 -3.19
CA ILE A 6 -14.85 -6.91 -4.06
C ILE A 6 -16.06 -6.22 -3.42
N THR A 7 -16.34 -6.55 -2.17
CA THR A 7 -17.48 -5.95 -1.43
C THR A 7 -17.35 -4.43 -1.35
N LEU A 8 -16.15 -3.91 -1.11
CA LEU A 8 -15.90 -2.48 -1.03
C LEU A 8 -16.04 -1.78 -2.39
N VAL A 9 -15.47 -2.34 -3.46
CA VAL A 9 -15.58 -1.72 -4.80
C VAL A 9 -16.99 -1.79 -5.36
N GLU A 10 -17.74 -2.86 -5.06
CA GLU A 10 -19.16 -2.97 -5.43
C GLU A 10 -20.01 -1.95 -4.65
N ALA A 11 -19.75 -1.74 -3.36
CA ALA A 11 -20.45 -0.72 -2.59
C ALA A 11 -20.13 0.69 -3.13
N MET A 12 -18.86 0.95 -3.43
CA MET A 12 -18.39 2.22 -3.99
C MET A 12 -19.01 2.53 -5.35
N SER A 13 -19.15 1.55 -6.24
CA SER A 13 -19.74 1.75 -7.57
C SER A 13 -21.20 2.19 -7.50
N LYS A 14 -21.91 1.81 -6.42
CA LYS A 14 -23.31 2.20 -6.17
C LYS A 14 -23.44 3.56 -5.47
N VAL A 15 -22.50 3.91 -4.58
CA VAL A 15 -22.63 5.08 -3.70
C VAL A 15 -21.84 6.29 -4.20
N ALA A 16 -20.64 6.09 -4.73
CA ALA A 16 -19.73 7.17 -5.12
C ALA A 16 -18.76 6.74 -6.24
N PRO A 17 -19.25 6.42 -7.45
CA PRO A 17 -18.44 5.86 -8.53
C PRO A 17 -17.34 6.79 -9.07
N SER A 18 -17.42 8.09 -8.81
CA SER A 18 -16.41 9.06 -9.26
C SER A 18 -15.27 9.27 -8.26
N LEU A 19 -15.33 8.68 -7.06
CA LEU A 19 -14.29 8.85 -6.04
C LEU A 19 -13.31 7.66 -6.09
N PRO A 20 -12.00 7.91 -6.01
CA PRO A 20 -11.03 6.83 -5.89
C PRO A 20 -11.16 6.15 -4.53
N LEU A 21 -10.97 4.83 -4.50
CA LEU A 21 -10.80 4.07 -3.27
C LEU A 21 -9.30 3.99 -2.95
N VAL A 22 -8.90 4.56 -1.81
CA VAL A 22 -7.53 4.45 -1.31
C VAL A 22 -7.33 3.09 -0.67
N VAL A 23 -6.31 2.36 -1.09
CA VAL A 23 -5.95 1.04 -0.57
C VAL A 23 -4.45 0.96 -0.34
N MET A 24 -4.01 0.01 0.49
CA MET A 24 -2.58 -0.18 0.75
C MET A 24 -1.82 -0.58 -0.53
N ALA A 25 -0.70 0.08 -0.79
CA ALA A 25 0.27 -0.33 -1.80
C ALA A 25 0.88 -1.70 -1.46
N VAL A 26 0.90 -2.61 -2.44
CA VAL A 26 1.48 -3.95 -2.33
C VAL A 26 2.14 -4.35 -3.66
N PRO A 27 3.16 -5.22 -3.67
CA PRO A 27 3.84 -5.62 -4.91
C PRO A 27 2.92 -6.17 -6.00
N ASN A 28 1.81 -6.83 -5.62
CA ASN A 28 0.82 -7.38 -6.54
C ASN A 28 -0.36 -6.42 -6.82
N HIS A 29 -0.15 -5.10 -6.70
CA HIS A 29 -1.19 -4.06 -6.85
C HIS A 29 -2.01 -4.17 -8.15
N GLU A 30 -1.41 -4.61 -9.27
CA GLU A 30 -2.11 -4.76 -10.55
C GLU A 30 -3.28 -5.75 -10.49
N LYS A 31 -3.22 -6.77 -9.62
CA LYS A 31 -4.36 -7.67 -9.36
C LYS A 31 -5.57 -6.89 -8.84
N TYR A 32 -5.33 -6.00 -7.87
CA TYR A 32 -6.39 -5.20 -7.25
C TYR A 32 -6.89 -4.11 -8.19
N ARG A 33 -5.99 -3.54 -9.02
CA ARG A 33 -6.38 -2.60 -10.08
C ARG A 33 -7.35 -3.24 -11.07
N ALA A 34 -7.03 -4.45 -11.55
CA ALA A 34 -7.89 -5.19 -12.47
C ALA A 34 -9.26 -5.50 -11.84
N LEU A 35 -9.26 -5.98 -10.60
CA LEU A 35 -10.50 -6.29 -9.86
C LEU A 35 -11.39 -5.04 -9.71
N ALA A 36 -10.83 -3.89 -9.35
CA ALA A 36 -11.62 -2.66 -9.21
C ALA A 36 -12.10 -2.09 -10.56
N ALA A 37 -11.34 -2.32 -11.63
CA ALA A 37 -11.71 -1.91 -12.98
C ALA A 37 -13.00 -2.58 -13.47
N ASP A 38 -13.26 -3.83 -13.07
CA ASP A 38 -14.53 -4.54 -13.37
C ASP A 38 -15.76 -3.83 -12.79
N TYR A 39 -15.58 -2.97 -11.78
CA TYR A 39 -16.62 -2.16 -11.14
C TYR A 39 -16.53 -0.67 -11.49
N GLY A 40 -15.62 -0.28 -12.39
CA GLY A 40 -15.40 1.12 -12.76
C GLY A 40 -14.80 1.98 -11.64
N ILE A 41 -14.19 1.38 -10.62
CA ILE A 41 -13.60 2.11 -9.49
C ILE A 41 -12.10 2.28 -9.68
N GLN A 42 -11.64 3.54 -9.59
CA GLN A 42 -10.21 3.85 -9.54
C GLN A 42 -9.64 3.53 -8.16
N LEU A 43 -8.49 2.86 -8.11
CA LEU A 43 -7.73 2.69 -6.88
C LEU A 43 -6.58 3.69 -6.82
N TRP A 44 -6.33 4.23 -5.63
CA TRP A 44 -5.08 4.91 -5.26
C TRP A 44 -4.34 4.05 -4.25
N PHE A 45 -3.05 3.83 -4.47
CA PHE A 45 -2.23 2.98 -3.62
C PHE A 45 -1.45 3.82 -2.60
N GLU A 46 -1.69 3.60 -1.32
CA GLU A 46 -1.08 4.36 -0.22
C GLU A 46 0.11 3.63 0.40
N THR A 47 1.17 4.38 0.70
CA THR A 47 2.33 3.90 1.46
C THR A 47 2.51 4.65 2.78
N PHE A 48 3.26 4.04 3.71
CA PHE A 48 3.50 4.54 5.06
C PHE A 48 4.99 4.62 5.37
N VAL A 49 5.54 5.83 5.39
CA VAL A 49 6.97 6.10 5.56
C VAL A 49 7.50 5.85 6.97
N SER A 50 6.63 5.73 7.98
CA SER A 50 6.99 5.47 9.38
C SER A 50 6.75 4.01 9.80
N ARG A 51 6.41 3.13 8.86
CA ARG A 51 6.11 1.73 9.13
C ARG A 51 7.11 0.81 8.45
N ASP A 52 7.29 -0.37 9.04
CA ASP A 52 8.11 -1.43 8.47
C ASP A 52 7.24 -2.41 7.67
N TYR A 53 7.88 -3.10 6.73
CA TYR A 53 7.22 -3.95 5.74
C TYR A 53 7.75 -5.37 5.80
N TYR A 54 6.89 -6.34 5.52
CA TYR A 54 7.27 -7.70 5.19
C TYR A 54 7.56 -7.83 3.69
N GLN A 55 8.16 -8.96 3.29
CA GLN A 55 8.48 -9.28 1.89
C GLN A 55 7.25 -9.33 0.97
N ASP A 56 6.07 -9.62 1.52
CA ASP A 56 4.80 -9.57 0.77
C ASP A 56 4.28 -8.13 0.59
N GLY A 57 5.03 -7.14 1.07
CA GLY A 57 4.71 -5.72 1.04
C GLY A 57 3.67 -5.27 2.06
N ARG A 58 3.22 -6.15 2.97
CA ARG A 58 2.29 -5.75 4.04
C ARG A 58 3.03 -5.10 5.19
N LEU A 59 2.32 -4.25 5.93
CA LEU A 59 2.88 -3.61 7.12
C LEU A 59 3.10 -4.64 8.23
N VAL A 60 4.24 -4.53 8.90
CA VAL A 60 4.53 -5.29 10.11
C VAL A 60 3.49 -4.92 11.19
N PRO A 61 2.83 -5.90 11.85
CA PRO A 61 1.84 -5.64 12.89
C PRO A 61 2.37 -4.77 14.02
N ARG A 62 1.55 -3.85 14.54
CA ARG A 62 1.99 -2.85 15.54
C ARG A 62 2.49 -3.44 16.86
N ASN A 63 2.09 -4.66 17.20
CA ASN A 63 2.52 -5.36 18.41
C ASN A 63 3.90 -6.02 18.25
N VAL A 64 4.49 -6.03 17.05
CA VAL A 64 5.85 -6.53 16.82
C VAL A 64 6.84 -5.40 17.14
N PRO A 65 7.89 -5.67 17.93
CA PRO A 65 8.99 -4.72 18.14
C PRO A 65 9.63 -4.31 16.81
N GLY A 66 9.86 -3.01 16.62
CA GLY A 66 10.38 -2.48 15.35
C GLY A 66 9.38 -2.56 14.20
N SER A 67 8.08 -2.42 14.47
CA SER A 67 7.02 -2.33 13.45
C SER A 67 6.77 -0.91 12.94
N SER A 68 7.45 0.06 13.54
CA SER A 68 7.38 1.48 13.20
C SER A 68 8.71 2.18 13.50
N ASN A 69 9.08 3.11 12.62
CA ASN A 69 10.24 3.97 12.76
C ASN A 69 9.81 5.35 13.26
N HIS A 70 10.48 5.82 14.32
CA HIS A 70 10.23 7.14 14.90
C HIS A 70 11.37 8.14 14.64
N GLU A 71 12.52 7.66 14.18
CA GLU A 71 13.67 8.50 13.87
C GLU A 71 13.42 9.31 12.58
N PRO A 72 13.42 10.65 12.64
CA PRO A 72 13.09 11.48 11.47
C PRO A 72 14.00 11.26 10.27
N THR A 73 15.26 10.89 10.50
CA THR A 73 16.24 10.58 9.43
C THR A 73 15.88 9.31 8.69
N GLN A 74 15.47 8.26 9.40
CA GLN A 74 15.03 6.99 8.82
C GLN A 74 13.73 7.17 8.03
N ILE A 75 12.74 7.87 8.59
CA ILE A 75 11.47 8.18 7.92
C ILE A 75 11.71 8.94 6.62
N ARG A 76 12.60 9.96 6.64
CA ARG A 76 12.96 10.71 5.43
C ARG A 76 13.67 9.86 4.39
N SER A 77 14.55 8.96 4.81
CA SER A 77 15.25 8.04 3.90
C SER A 77 14.26 7.11 3.20
N GLN A 78 13.35 6.50 3.96
CA GLN A 78 12.32 5.63 3.43
C GLN A 78 11.37 6.39 2.48
N ALA A 79 10.96 7.61 2.84
CA ALA A 79 10.16 8.45 1.96
C ALA A 79 10.87 8.72 0.62
N ARG A 80 12.18 9.01 0.64
CA ARG A 80 12.97 9.20 -0.58
C ARG A 80 13.08 7.94 -1.41
N GLN A 81 13.27 6.78 -0.78
CA GLN A 81 13.28 5.49 -1.47
C GLN A 81 11.95 5.22 -2.17
N MET A 82 10.82 5.40 -1.47
CA MET A 82 9.48 5.19 -2.02
C MET A 82 9.19 6.12 -3.20
N ILE A 83 9.55 7.40 -3.10
CA ILE A 83 9.31 8.39 -4.16
C ILE A 83 10.27 8.21 -5.35
N GLY A 84 11.56 8.05 -5.08
CA GLY A 84 12.61 8.07 -6.10
C GLY A 84 12.83 6.72 -6.77
N GLU A 85 12.82 5.65 -5.98
CA GLU A 85 13.13 4.29 -6.44
C GLU A 85 11.90 3.42 -6.63
N ARG A 86 10.72 3.87 -6.16
CA ARG A 86 9.48 3.08 -6.15
C ARG A 86 9.67 1.71 -5.49
N SER A 87 10.34 1.73 -4.35
CA SER A 87 10.68 0.53 -3.58
C SER A 87 10.58 0.80 -2.08
N VAL A 88 10.61 -0.28 -1.30
CA VAL A 88 10.76 -0.21 0.16
C VAL A 88 11.71 -1.30 0.64
N THR A 89 12.46 -0.98 1.68
CA THR A 89 13.30 -1.94 2.39
C THR A 89 12.47 -2.58 3.50
N THR A 90 12.38 -3.90 3.47
CA THR A 90 11.61 -4.70 4.44
C THR A 90 12.35 -4.86 5.77
N LEU A 91 11.66 -5.36 6.79
CA LEU A 91 12.19 -5.54 8.14
C LEU A 91 13.46 -6.40 8.20
N ASP A 92 13.60 -7.36 7.27
CA ASP A 92 14.78 -8.24 7.16
C ASP A 92 15.82 -7.73 6.14
N GLY A 93 15.63 -6.52 5.60
CA GLY A 93 16.59 -5.83 4.74
C GLY A 93 16.43 -6.09 3.25
N GLN A 94 15.43 -6.85 2.81
CA GLN A 94 15.18 -7.05 1.38
C GLN A 94 14.51 -5.83 0.77
N VAL A 95 14.95 -5.41 -0.42
CA VAL A 95 14.30 -4.36 -1.22
C VAL A 95 13.22 -4.98 -2.10
N ILE A 96 11.99 -4.48 -1.98
CA ILE A 96 10.84 -4.92 -2.78
C ILE A 96 10.24 -3.75 -3.57
N PRO A 97 9.66 -3.99 -4.77
CA PRO A 97 8.97 -2.94 -5.51
C PRO A 97 7.71 -2.48 -4.78
N LEU A 98 7.45 -1.18 -4.84
CA LEU A 98 6.28 -0.55 -4.23
C LEU A 98 5.81 0.62 -5.10
N HIS A 99 4.60 0.50 -5.64
CA HIS A 99 3.96 1.58 -6.37
C HIS A 99 2.95 2.28 -5.44
N ALA A 100 3.19 3.55 -5.13
CA ALA A 100 2.29 4.37 -4.32
C ALA A 100 1.92 5.65 -5.06
N ASP A 101 0.64 6.02 -4.97
CA ASP A 101 0.06 7.27 -5.43
C ASP A 101 0.02 8.31 -4.29
N THR A 102 -0.01 7.86 -3.03
CA THR A 102 -0.08 8.71 -1.82
C THR A 102 0.82 8.25 -0.70
#